data_AF-A0A1F9AZD6-F1
#
_entry.id   AF-A0A1F9AZD6-F1
#
_cell.length_a   1.000
_cell.length_b   1.000
_cell.length_c   1.000
_cell.angle_alpha   90.00
_cell.angle_beta   90.00
_cell.angle_gamma   90.00
#
_symmetry.space_group_name_H-M   'P 1'
#
loop_
_entity.id
_entity.type
_entity.pdbx_description
1 polymer ?
#
loop_
_entity_poly.entity_id
_entity_poly.type
_entity_poly.pdbx_seq_one_letter_code
_entity_poly.pdbx_strand_id
1 'polypeptide(L)'
;MLVDGDWVECLPARSAKDMGAQVIISVDVSRETPRFIGGSGLDIILRSDAVTRIYLNDLLLADADVLIHPDVDGCQWADFSGPRELFRAGEKAALESLSAIRTAIHKAAVFRKTLAGRFKTIKDKFVETFAGGK
;
A
#
# COMPACT_ATOMS: atom_id res chain seq x y z
N MET A 1 25.10 -4.11 10.44
CA MET A 1 24.27 -5.32 10.22
C MET A 1 22.96 -4.89 9.59
N LEU A 2 22.35 -5.73 8.75
CA LEU A 2 21.05 -5.49 8.11
C LEU A 2 20.08 -6.61 8.52
N VAL A 3 18.80 -6.28 8.65
CA VAL A 3 17.68 -7.18 8.99
C VAL A 3 16.51 -6.88 8.06
N ASP A 4 15.45 -7.68 8.14
CA ASP A 4 14.21 -7.45 7.39
C ASP A 4 13.58 -6.08 7.73
N GLY A 5 13.08 -5.38 6.72
CA GLY A 5 12.48 -4.05 6.82
C GLY A 5 11.07 -4.05 7.42
N ASP A 6 10.46 -5.21 7.54
CA ASP A 6 9.12 -5.40 8.12
C ASP A 6 9.00 -4.86 9.56
N TRP A 7 10.12 -4.79 10.29
CA TRP A 7 10.21 -4.16 11.61
C TRP A 7 10.02 -2.64 11.62
N VAL A 8 10.24 -2.00 10.46
CA VAL A 8 10.15 -0.56 10.28
C VAL A 8 8.84 -0.21 9.56
N GLU A 9 8.55 -0.91 8.46
CA GLU A 9 7.38 -0.65 7.62
C GLU A 9 6.97 -1.93 6.88
N CYS A 10 5.95 -2.64 7.38
CA CYS A 10 5.43 -3.87 6.78
C CYS A 10 4.85 -3.63 5.38
N LEU A 11 4.17 -2.49 5.22
CA LEU A 11 3.60 -2.03 3.97
C LEU A 11 4.23 -0.69 3.61
N PRO A 12 5.24 -0.67 2.71
CA PRO A 12 6.05 0.51 2.43
C PRO A 12 5.34 1.58 1.59
N ALA A 13 4.09 1.90 1.93
CA ALA A 13 3.24 2.85 1.23
C ALA A 13 3.83 4.26 1.30
N ARG A 14 4.31 4.67 2.48
CA ARG A 14 4.92 6.00 2.65
C ARG A 14 6.24 6.10 1.92
N SER A 15 7.06 5.05 2.00
CA SER A 15 8.29 4.96 1.21
C SER A 15 8.01 5.08 -0.31
N ALA A 16 6.99 4.39 -0.82
CA ALA A 16 6.60 4.50 -2.23
C ALA A 16 6.15 5.93 -2.60
N LYS A 17 5.42 6.60 -1.71
CA LYS A 17 4.99 8.00 -1.86
C LYS A 17 6.18 8.95 -1.94
N ASP A 18 7.16 8.78 -1.06
CA ASP A 18 8.38 9.59 -1.03
C ASP A 18 9.23 9.39 -2.29
N MET A 19 9.16 8.20 -2.91
CA MET A 19 9.75 7.92 -4.22
C MET A 19 8.97 8.52 -5.41
N GLY A 20 7.85 9.21 -5.16
CA GLY A 20 7.05 9.89 -6.17
C GLY A 20 5.97 9.03 -6.81
N ALA A 21 5.57 7.91 -6.18
CA ALA A 21 4.41 7.15 -6.62
C ALA A 21 3.16 8.04 -6.62
N GLN A 22 2.41 8.03 -7.72
CA GLN A 22 1.19 8.82 -7.84
C GLN A 22 -0.08 8.07 -7.44
N VAL A 23 0.02 6.74 -7.41
CA VAL A 23 -1.02 5.82 -6.94
C VAL A 23 -0.31 4.70 -6.22
N ILE A 24 -0.75 4.39 -5.00
CA ILE A 24 -0.21 3.33 -4.16
C ILE A 24 -1.28 2.24 -4.01
N ILE A 25 -0.93 1.04 -4.47
CA ILE A 25 -1.75 -0.15 -4.32
C ILE A 25 -1.00 -1.06 -3.34
N SER A 26 -1.50 -1.14 -2.11
CA SER A 26 -0.90 -1.97 -1.06
C SER A 26 -1.55 -3.35 -1.06
N VAL A 27 -0.73 -4.38 -0.92
CA VAL A 27 -1.20 -5.77 -0.78
C VAL A 27 -0.79 -6.26 0.61
N ASP A 28 -1.78 -6.44 1.47
CA ASP A 28 -1.56 -6.90 2.84
C ASP A 28 -1.87 -8.39 2.96
N VAL A 29 -0.84 -9.18 3.25
CA VAL A 29 -0.95 -10.63 3.48
C VAL A 29 -0.82 -10.99 4.96
N SER A 30 -0.94 -10.00 5.83
CA SER A 30 -1.00 -10.21 7.27
C SER A 30 -2.22 -11.05 7.66
N ARG A 31 -2.15 -11.68 8.82
CA ARG A 31 -3.08 -12.71 9.26
C ARG A 31 -3.53 -12.40 10.66
N GLU A 32 -4.73 -12.83 11.02
CA GLU A 32 -5.12 -12.82 12.43
C GLU A 32 -4.16 -13.68 13.24
N THR A 33 -3.74 -13.17 14.41
CA THR A 33 -2.86 -13.97 15.25
C THR A 33 -3.67 -15.12 15.85
N PRO A 34 -3.26 -16.38 15.65
CA PRO A 34 -3.97 -17.52 16.24
C PRO A 34 -4.01 -17.40 17.76
N ARG A 35 -4.94 -18.13 18.37
CA ARG A 35 -5.03 -18.23 19.84
C ARG A 35 -3.65 -18.58 20.40
N PHE A 36 -3.19 -17.79 21.36
CA PHE A 36 -1.89 -18.02 21.98
C PHE A 36 -1.95 -19.26 22.88
N ILE A 37 -1.21 -20.30 22.53
CA ILE A 37 -1.12 -21.58 23.27
C ILE A 37 0.31 -21.77 23.85
N GLY A 38 1.20 -20.80 23.63
CA GLY A 38 2.61 -20.86 24.05
C GLY A 38 2.85 -20.49 25.51
N GLY A 39 4.04 -20.80 26.01
CA GLY A 39 4.46 -20.50 27.39
C GLY A 39 5.95 -20.20 27.54
N SER A 40 6.74 -20.27 26.47
CA SER A 40 8.16 -19.90 26.51
C SER A 40 8.35 -18.39 26.35
N GLY A 41 9.50 -17.86 26.80
CA GLY A 41 9.82 -16.45 26.62
C GLY A 41 9.89 -16.03 25.14
N LEU A 42 10.31 -16.94 24.25
CA LEU A 42 10.32 -16.68 22.80
C LEU A 42 8.90 -16.56 22.25
N ASP A 43 7.97 -17.42 22.70
CA ASP A 43 6.57 -17.36 22.26
C ASP A 43 5.93 -16.02 22.64
N ILE A 44 6.23 -15.53 23.85
CA ILE A 44 5.74 -14.23 24.33
C ILE A 44 6.28 -13.10 23.46
N ILE A 45 7.58 -13.11 23.13
CA ILE A 45 8.20 -12.10 22.28
C ILE A 45 7.56 -12.10 20.87
N LEU A 46 7.43 -13.27 20.24
CA LEU A 46 6.80 -13.40 18.93
C LEU A 46 5.33 -12.98 18.95
N ARG A 47 4.61 -13.25 20.05
CA ARG A 47 3.23 -12.81 20.21
C ARG A 47 3.12 -11.30 20.33
N SER A 48 3.96 -10.68 21.14
CA SER A 48 4.01 -9.22 21.30
C SER A 48 4.34 -8.51 19.98
N ASP A 49 5.27 -9.07 19.21
CA ASP A 49 5.59 -8.59 17.85
C ASP A 49 4.37 -8.68 16.92
N ALA A 50 3.71 -9.84 16.86
CA ALA A 50 2.51 -10.02 16.04
C ALA A 50 1.36 -9.06 16.40
N VAL A 51 1.11 -8.80 17.70
CA VAL A 51 0.11 -7.80 18.12
C VAL A 51 0.50 -6.40 17.67
N THR A 52 1.76 -6.01 17.90
CA THR A 52 2.26 -4.67 17.54
C THR A 52 2.11 -4.41 16.04
N ARG A 53 2.40 -5.43 15.23
CA ARG A 53 2.29 -5.38 13.77
C ARG A 53 0.86 -5.16 13.28
N ILE A 54 -0.14 -5.77 13.90
CA ILE A 54 -1.56 -5.54 13.54
C ILE A 54 -1.90 -4.04 13.63
N TYR A 55 -1.58 -3.42 14.77
CA TYR A 55 -1.83 -1.99 14.95
C TYR A 55 -0.96 -1.09 14.08
N LEU A 56 0.29 -1.47 13.84
CA LEU A 56 1.17 -0.74 12.94
C LEU A 56 0.65 -0.77 11.49
N ASN A 57 0.17 -1.92 11.04
CA ASN A 57 -0.43 -2.07 9.71
C ASN A 57 -1.62 -1.14 9.55
N ASP A 58 -2.54 -1.09 10.52
CA ASP A 58 -3.68 -0.17 10.47
C ASP A 58 -3.27 1.29 10.26
N LEU A 59 -2.17 1.72 10.87
CA LEU A 59 -1.62 3.08 10.69
C LEU A 59 -0.99 3.27 9.30
N LEU A 60 -0.23 2.28 8.82
CA LEU A 60 0.47 2.34 7.53
C LEU A 60 -0.49 2.24 6.34
N LEU A 61 -1.62 1.55 6.51
CA LEU A 61 -2.66 1.41 5.50
C LEU A 61 -3.30 2.75 5.11
N ALA A 62 -3.20 3.78 5.96
CA ALA A 62 -3.73 5.12 5.67
C ALA A 62 -3.07 5.80 4.46
N ASP A 63 -1.83 5.42 4.10
CA ASP A 63 -1.12 5.98 2.95
C ASP A 63 -1.40 5.22 1.64
N ALA A 64 -2.19 4.14 1.66
CA ALA A 64 -2.57 3.40 0.47
C ALA A 64 -3.81 4.01 -0.22
N ASP A 65 -3.79 4.16 -1.55
CA ASP A 65 -4.98 4.55 -2.32
C ASP A 65 -5.94 3.38 -2.53
N VAL A 66 -5.38 2.17 -2.65
CA VAL A 66 -6.12 0.91 -2.75
C VAL A 66 -5.43 -0.11 -1.87
N LEU A 67 -6.18 -0.74 -0.99
CA LEU A 67 -5.74 -1.90 -0.21
C LEU A 67 -6.35 -3.16 -0.78
N ILE A 68 -5.52 -4.17 -1.02
CA ILE A 68 -5.91 -5.52 -1.39
C ILE A 68 -5.49 -6.44 -0.25
N HIS A 69 -6.44 -7.18 0.33
CA HIS A 69 -6.18 -8.12 1.40
C HIS A 69 -6.66 -9.52 0.96
N PRO A 70 -5.80 -10.32 0.31
CA PRO A 70 -6.18 -11.66 -0.13
C PRO A 70 -6.42 -12.60 1.05
N ASP A 71 -7.46 -13.42 0.94
CA ASP A 71 -7.75 -14.47 1.92
C ASP A 71 -6.72 -15.59 1.83
N VAL A 72 -5.69 -15.50 2.67
CA VAL A 72 -4.60 -16.47 2.76
C VAL A 72 -4.63 -17.22 4.09
N ASP A 73 -5.72 -17.16 4.86
CA ASP A 73 -5.87 -17.76 6.19
C ASP A 73 -5.61 -19.29 6.20
N GLY A 74 -5.22 -19.85 7.36
CA GLY A 74 -4.74 -21.25 7.48
C GLY A 74 -3.32 -21.65 7.00
N CYS A 75 -2.66 -20.93 6.08
CA CYS A 75 -1.26 -21.18 5.68
C CYS A 75 -0.19 -20.70 6.70
N GLN A 76 0.84 -21.51 6.99
CA GLN A 76 1.98 -21.04 7.79
C GLN A 76 2.93 -20.21 6.90
N TRP A 77 3.47 -19.09 7.42
CA TRP A 77 4.38 -18.23 6.65
C TRP A 77 5.64 -18.93 6.09
N ALA A 78 6.05 -20.03 6.73
CA ALA A 78 7.20 -20.86 6.33
C ALA A 78 6.79 -22.14 5.58
N ASP A 79 5.52 -22.30 5.21
CA ASP A 79 5.03 -23.45 4.45
C ASP A 79 5.01 -23.14 2.95
N PHE A 80 5.90 -23.82 2.22
CA PHE A 80 6.06 -23.66 0.77
C PHE A 80 5.46 -24.81 -0.04
N SER A 81 4.71 -25.72 0.60
CA SER A 81 4.23 -26.96 -0.03
C SER A 81 3.04 -26.76 -1.00
N GLY A 82 2.24 -25.70 -0.82
CA GLY A 82 0.97 -25.51 -1.53
C GLY A 82 0.73 -24.12 -2.15
N PRO A 83 1.64 -23.57 -2.98
CA PRO A 83 1.55 -22.18 -3.44
C PRO A 83 0.37 -21.88 -4.38
N ARG A 84 -0.22 -22.90 -5.03
CA ARG A 84 -1.29 -22.69 -6.04
C ARG A 84 -2.54 -22.06 -5.45
N GLU A 85 -2.89 -22.43 -4.22
CA GLU A 85 -4.07 -21.89 -3.55
C GLU A 85 -3.85 -20.42 -3.18
N LEU A 86 -2.66 -20.09 -2.68
CA LEU A 86 -2.25 -18.71 -2.40
C LEU A 86 -2.27 -17.84 -3.65
N PHE A 87 -1.83 -18.36 -4.80
CA PHE A 87 -1.89 -17.62 -6.06
C PHE A 87 -3.34 -17.33 -6.49
N ARG A 88 -4.23 -18.31 -6.35
CA ARG A 88 -5.66 -18.13 -6.66
C ARG A 88 -6.32 -17.12 -5.73
N ALA A 89 -5.98 -17.14 -4.44
CA ALA A 89 -6.47 -16.15 -3.48
C ALA A 89 -6.01 -14.74 -3.84
N GLY A 90 -4.73 -14.57 -4.19
CA GLY A 90 -4.19 -13.31 -4.68
C GLY A 90 -4.85 -12.82 -5.97
N GLU A 91 -5.02 -13.71 -6.96
CA GLU A 91 -5.68 -13.40 -8.23
C GLU A 91 -7.12 -12.95 -8.00
N LYS A 92 -7.88 -13.70 -7.19
CA LYS A 92 -9.26 -13.37 -6.84
C LYS A 92 -9.36 -11.98 -6.20
N ALA A 93 -8.55 -11.70 -5.17
CA ALA A 93 -8.58 -10.42 -4.46
C ALA A 93 -8.19 -9.23 -5.37
N ALA A 94 -7.22 -9.44 -6.27
CA ALA A 94 -6.84 -8.44 -7.25
C ALA A 94 -7.95 -8.17 -8.28
N LEU A 95 -8.63 -9.21 -8.77
CA LEU A 95 -9.76 -9.10 -9.69
C LEU A 95 -10.96 -8.39 -9.05
N GLU A 96 -11.25 -8.68 -7.79
CA GLU A 96 -12.31 -8.00 -7.01
C GLU A 96 -11.98 -6.51 -6.83
N SER A 97 -10.70 -6.17 -6.68
CA SER A 97 -10.22 -4.80 -6.51
C SER A 97 -10.05 -4.01 -7.81
N LEU A 98 -10.25 -4.65 -8.98
CA LEU A 98 -9.92 -4.07 -10.29
C LEU A 98 -10.64 -2.74 -10.57
N SER A 99 -11.88 -2.61 -10.11
CA SER A 99 -12.66 -1.38 -10.23
C SER A 99 -12.04 -0.22 -9.42
N ALA A 100 -11.64 -0.49 -8.17
CA ALA A 100 -10.99 0.48 -7.30
C ALA A 100 -9.64 0.92 -7.86
N ILE A 101 -8.83 -0.04 -8.33
CA ILE A 101 -7.53 0.21 -8.99
C ILE A 101 -7.70 1.13 -10.19
N ARG A 102 -8.61 0.80 -11.11
CA ARG A 102 -8.88 1.64 -12.30
C ARG A 102 -9.33 3.04 -11.92
N THR A 103 -10.16 3.15 -10.89
CA THR A 103 -10.66 4.43 -10.38
C THR A 103 -9.52 5.29 -9.81
N ALA A 104 -8.64 4.71 -8.99
CA ALA A 104 -7.50 5.40 -8.41
C ALA A 104 -6.55 5.93 -9.50
N ILE A 105 -6.20 5.07 -10.47
CA ILE A 105 -5.38 5.44 -11.63
C ILE A 105 -6.02 6.57 -12.44
N HIS A 106 -7.32 6.48 -12.71
CA HIS A 106 -8.02 7.51 -13.48
C HIS A 106 -8.05 8.85 -12.73
N LYS A 107 -8.35 8.86 -11.43
CA LYS A 107 -8.34 10.08 -10.60
C LYS A 107 -6.97 10.76 -10.61
N ALA A 108 -5.90 10.00 -10.41
CA ALA A 108 -4.53 10.52 -10.46
C ALA A 108 -4.18 11.12 -11.84
N ALA A 109 -4.56 10.44 -12.93
CA ALA A 109 -4.33 10.92 -14.28
C ALA A 109 -5.10 12.21 -14.60
N VAL A 110 -6.36 12.30 -14.18
CA VAL A 110 -7.20 13.51 -14.36
C VAL A 110 -6.66 14.67 -13.56
N PHE A 111 -6.33 14.46 -12.28
CA PHE A 111 -5.76 15.50 -11.41
C PHE A 111 -4.50 16.12 -12.03
N ARG A 112 -3.60 15.29 -12.55
CA ARG A 112 -2.38 15.75 -13.24
C ARG A 112 -2.69 16.59 -14.49
N LYS A 113 -3.63 16.15 -15.33
CA LYS A 113 -4.04 16.91 -16.53
C LYS A 113 -4.64 18.27 -16.17
N THR A 114 -5.50 18.31 -15.15
CA THR A 114 -6.15 19.55 -14.70
C THR A 114 -5.13 20.53 -14.12
N LEU A 115 -4.17 20.05 -13.33
CA LEU A 115 -3.07 20.88 -12.80
C LEU A 115 -2.20 21.43 -13.94
N ALA A 116 -1.73 20.58 -14.85
CA ALA A 116 -0.92 21.01 -15.98
C ALA A 116 -1.66 22.06 -16.85
N GLY A 117 -2.97 21.88 -17.05
CA GLY A 117 -3.83 22.85 -17.74
C GLY A 117 -3.90 24.19 -17.02
N ARG A 118 -4.18 24.21 -15.70
CA ARG A 118 -4.22 25.45 -14.90
C ARG A 118 -2.88 26.19 -14.92
N PHE A 119 -1.76 25.47 -14.77
CA PHE A 119 -0.43 26.08 -14.82
C PHE A 119 -0.13 26.71 -16.19
N LYS A 120 -0.52 26.04 -17.28
CA LYS A 120 -0.37 26.60 -18.63
C LYS A 120 -1.18 27.88 -18.79
N THR A 121 -2.46 27.87 -18.38
CA THR A 121 -3.33 29.07 -18.44
C THR A 121 -2.78 30.24 -17.63
N ILE A 122 -2.23 29.98 -16.44
CA ILE A 122 -1.62 31.02 -15.60
C ILE A 122 -0.36 31.58 -16.24
N LYS A 123 0.50 30.71 -16.79
CA LYS A 123 1.72 31.14 -17.50
C LYS A 123 1.38 31.97 -18.73
N ASP A 124 0.41 31.55 -19.53
CA ASP A 124 -0.03 32.27 -20.73
C ASP A 124 -0.57 33.67 -20.37
N LYS A 125 -1.42 33.77 -19.33
CA LYS A 125 -1.89 35.08 -18.82
C LYS A 125 -0.77 35.97 -18.29
N PHE A 126 0.21 35.39 -17.60
CA PHE A 126 1.36 36.15 -17.10
C PHE A 126 2.22 36.67 -18.27
N VAL A 127 2.50 35.84 -19.27
CA VAL A 127 3.23 36.26 -20.47
C VAL A 127 2.48 37.37 -21.21
N GLU A 128 1.17 37.26 -21.40
CA GLU A 128 0.38 38.34 -22.03
C GLU A 128 0.44 39.66 -21.24
N THR A 129 0.41 39.59 -19.91
CA THR A 129 0.45 40.78 -19.03
C THR A 129 1.82 41.47 -19.05
N PHE A 130 2.92 40.73 -19.13
CA PHE A 130 4.28 41.28 -19.12
C PHE A 130 4.87 41.55 -20.51
N ALA A 131 4.42 40.84 -21.55
CA ALA A 131 4.80 41.12 -22.94
C ALA A 131 3.96 42.25 -23.57
N GLY A 132 2.78 42.56 -23.00
CA GLY A 132 1.91 43.65 -23.43
C GLY A 132 2.20 45.03 -22.83
N GLY A 133 3.16 45.14 -21.90
CA GLY A 133 3.57 46.40 -21.29
C GLY A 133 4.55 47.19 -22.17
N LYS A 134 4.02 48.20 -22.88
CA LYS A 134 4.80 49.38 -23.30
C LYS A 134 5.04 50.30 -22.12
#